data_AF-A0A4Y2Q9L0-F1
#
_entry.id   AF-A0A4Y2Q9L0-F1
#
_cell.length_a   1.000
_cell.length_b   1.000
_cell.length_c   1.000
_cell.angle_alpha   90.00
_cell.angle_beta   90.00
_cell.angle_gamma   90.00
#
_symmetry.space_group_name_H-M   'P 1'
#
loop_
_entity.id
_entity.type
_entity.pdbx_description
1 polymer ?
#
loop_
_entity_poly.entity_id
_entity_poly.type
_entity_poly.pdbx_seq_one_letter_code
_entity_poly.pdbx_strand_id
1 'polypeptide(L)'
;MSQGGTYEDIAVELSPRLQRTEIYVALSRCTKLTGLYLRGKFIPPTAPSPMEKIETEMRRLSEKAVILSCVFPSMFANVSNIVYHNMQSLLKSAHSADLQNFIQLYQPSFFLADETWMHQDDIDVKGYRTVLRMDCEKRRHAFGLAFYTVL
;
A
#
# COMPACT_ATOMS: atom_id res chain seq x y z
N MET A 1 18.80 10.54 0.19
CA MET A 1 17.32 10.49 0.26
C MET A 1 16.93 10.64 1.73
N SER A 2 16.18 11.68 2.10
CA SER A 2 15.77 11.96 3.50
C SER A 2 14.26 11.93 3.72
N GLN A 3 13.46 11.73 2.66
CA GLN A 3 12.00 11.68 2.75
C GLN A 3 11.56 10.49 3.61
N GLY A 4 10.73 10.76 4.63
CA GLY A 4 10.30 9.77 5.62
C GLY A 4 11.19 9.68 6.87
N GLY A 5 12.36 10.32 6.87
CA GLY A 5 13.21 10.45 8.06
C GLY A 5 12.71 11.54 9.01
N THR A 6 13.00 11.36 10.30
CA THR A 6 12.74 12.33 11.37
C THR A 6 13.99 12.44 12.23
N TYR A 7 14.47 13.66 12.45
CA TYR A 7 15.74 13.92 13.13
C TYR A 7 15.56 15.04 14.16
N GLU A 8 16.32 14.96 15.26
CA GLU A 8 16.35 16.01 16.27
C GLU A 8 17.13 17.23 15.78
N ASP A 9 18.29 17.00 15.16
CA ASP A 9 19.15 18.05 14.59
C ASP A 9 19.39 17.81 13.10
N ILE A 10 19.22 18.84 12.28
CA ILE A 10 19.51 18.81 10.84
C ILE A 10 20.24 20.08 10.39
N ALA A 11 21.23 19.91 9.52
CA ALA A 11 21.86 21.00 8.79
C ALA A 11 21.40 20.95 7.32
N VAL A 12 20.83 22.04 6.82
CA VAL A 12 20.37 22.16 5.43
C VAL A 12 21.19 23.23 4.73
N GLU A 13 21.93 22.83 3.70
CA GLU A 13 22.62 23.75 2.80
C GLU A 13 21.65 24.30 1.76
N LEU A 14 21.44 25.61 1.81
CA LEU A 14 20.51 26.31 0.93
C LEU A 14 21.21 26.65 -0.39
N SER A 15 20.74 26.04 -1.48
CA SER A 15 21.19 26.34 -2.83
C SER A 15 20.08 27.03 -3.63
N PRO A 16 20.40 28.01 -4.51
CA PRO A 16 19.42 28.66 -5.39
C PRO A 16 18.69 27.70 -6.34
N ARG A 17 19.20 26.48 -6.51
CA ARG A 17 18.61 25.45 -7.37
C ARG A 17 17.55 24.61 -6.66
N LEU A 18 17.42 24.73 -5.33
CA LEU A 18 16.45 23.95 -4.57
C LEU A 18 15.03 24.38 -4.93
N GLN A 19 14.21 23.40 -5.30
CA GLN A 19 12.80 23.58 -5.53
C GLN A 19 12.07 23.75 -4.19
N ARG A 20 10.91 24.42 -4.24
CA ARG A 20 10.03 24.60 -3.07
C ARG A 20 9.73 23.29 -2.35
N THR A 21 9.50 22.21 -3.10
CA THR A 21 9.24 20.87 -2.57
C THR A 21 10.43 20.29 -1.83
N GLU A 22 11.65 20.50 -2.34
CA GLU A 22 12.89 20.02 -1.71
C GLU A 22 13.17 20.76 -0.40
N ILE A 23 12.94 22.08 -0.40
CA ILE A 23 13.02 22.90 0.82
C ILE A 23 11.99 22.41 1.85
N TYR A 24 10.74 22.22 1.45
CA TYR A 24 9.71 21.70 2.35
C TYR A 24 10.09 20.33 2.94
N VAL A 25 10.56 19.40 2.10
CA VAL A 25 10.96 18.07 2.57
C VAL A 25 12.13 18.17 3.54
N ALA A 26 13.17 18.94 3.22
CA ALA A 26 14.35 19.09 4.06
C ALA A 26 14.01 19.71 5.43
N LEU A 27 13.25 20.81 5.44
CA LEU A 27 12.90 21.51 6.68
C LEU A 27 11.90 20.71 7.53
N SER A 28 11.01 19.93 6.92
CA SER A 28 10.04 19.09 7.62
C SER A 28 10.63 17.83 8.28
N ARG A 29 11.93 17.56 8.12
CA ARG A 29 12.57 16.42 8.79
C ARG A 29 12.92 16.71 10.25
N CYS A 30 13.05 17.99 10.62
CA CYS A 30 13.41 18.39 11.98
C CYS A 30 12.19 18.38 12.89
N THR A 31 12.34 17.80 14.09
CA THR A 31 11.24 17.75 15.07
C THR A 31 11.03 19.08 15.81
N LYS A 32 12.08 19.90 15.93
CA LYS A 32 12.08 21.15 16.71
C LYS A 32 12.89 22.22 16.00
N LEU A 33 12.41 23.46 16.01
CA LEU A 33 13.10 24.57 15.36
C LEU A 33 14.53 24.78 15.88
N THR A 34 14.79 24.49 17.16
CA THR A 34 16.12 24.63 17.78
C THR A 34 17.17 23.69 17.19
N GLY A 35 16.76 22.58 16.57
CA GLY A 35 17.67 21.65 15.90
C GLY A 35 17.82 21.90 14.40
N LEU A 36 17.22 22.98 13.87
CA LEU A 36 17.31 23.32 12.45
C LEU A 36 18.43 24.34 12.20
N TYR A 37 19.47 23.91 11.51
CA TYR A 37 20.59 24.76 11.12
C TYR A 37 20.56 25.00 9.60
N LEU A 38 20.41 26.26 9.19
CA LEU A 38 20.42 26.65 7.78
C LEU A 38 21.77 27.23 7.39
N ARG A 39 22.42 26.64 6.40
CA ARG A 39 23.66 27.16 5.83
C ARG A 39 23.34 27.89 4.53
N GLY A 40 23.50 29.21 4.55
CA GLY A 40 23.19 30.10 3.42
C GLY A 40 22.07 31.09 3.73
N LYS A 41 21.68 31.90 2.74
CA LYS A 41 20.60 32.88 2.89
C LYS A 41 19.26 32.24 2.55
N PHE A 42 18.38 32.11 3.55
CA PHE A 42 17.01 31.66 3.31
C PHE A 42 16.20 32.76 2.63
N ILE A 43 15.66 32.44 1.46
CA ILE A 43 14.67 33.25 0.75
C ILE A 43 13.42 32.38 0.69
N PRO A 44 12.31 32.79 1.34
CA PRO A 44 11.08 32.02 1.32
C PRO A 44 10.62 31.77 -0.12
N PRO A 45 10.30 30.53 -0.50
CA PRO A 45 9.70 30.25 -1.79
C PRO A 45 8.35 30.97 -1.92
N THR A 46 7.97 31.32 -3.14
CA THR A 46 6.64 31.87 -3.42
C THR A 46 5.57 30.90 -2.96
N ALA A 47 4.60 31.41 -2.21
CA ALA A 47 3.44 30.65 -1.76
C ALA A 47 2.71 30.04 -2.97
N PRO A 48 2.15 28.83 -2.82
CA PRO A 48 1.39 28.23 -3.90
C PRO A 48 0.16 29.07 -4.24
N SER A 49 -0.08 29.26 -5.55
CA SER A 49 -1.30 29.93 -6.00
C SER A 49 -2.54 29.08 -5.66
N PRO A 50 -3.70 29.69 -5.36
CA PRO A 50 -4.95 28.96 -5.10
C PRO A 50 -5.42 28.05 -6.25
N MET A 51 -4.91 28.28 -7.47
CA MET A 51 -5.19 27.47 -8.67
C MET A 51 -4.12 26.41 -8.94
N GLU A 52 -3.07 26.32 -8.13
CA GLU A 52 -2.11 25.22 -8.23
C GLU A 52 -2.80 23.89 -7.93
N LYS A 53 -2.35 22.84 -8.62
CA LYS A 53 -2.93 21.49 -8.50
C LYS A 53 -2.95 21.00 -7.05
N ILE A 54 -1.89 21.29 -6.28
CA ILE A 54 -1.79 20.83 -4.90
C ILE A 54 -2.78 21.53 -3.97
N GLU A 55 -2.96 22.85 -4.12
CA GLU A 55 -3.94 23.61 -3.32
C GLU A 55 -5.38 23.23 -3.67
N THR A 56 -5.64 23.01 -4.97
CA THR A 56 -6.94 22.52 -5.45
C THR A 56 -7.28 21.16 -4.83
N GLU A 57 -6.31 20.25 -4.82
CA GLU A 57 -6.49 18.90 -4.29
C GLU A 57 -6.60 18.91 -2.76
N MET A 58 -5.78 19.68 -2.06
CA MET A 58 -5.88 19.83 -0.59
C MET A 58 -7.24 20.40 -0.18
N ARG A 59 -7.75 21.40 -0.92
CA ARG A 59 -9.11 21.92 -0.70
C ARG A 59 -10.16 20.84 -0.95
N ARG A 60 -10.09 20.16 -2.10
CA ARG A 60 -11.01 19.06 -2.45
C ARG A 60 -11.04 17.97 -1.38
N LEU A 61 -9.88 17.60 -0.83
CA LEU A 61 -9.76 16.60 0.24
C LEU A 61 -10.26 17.12 1.59
N SER A 62 -10.05 18.41 1.90
CA SER A 62 -10.58 19.01 3.12
C SER A 62 -12.11 19.11 3.11
N GLU A 63 -12.71 19.32 1.93
CA GLU A 63 -14.16 19.42 1.75
C GLU A 63 -14.83 18.05 1.61
N LYS A 64 -14.10 17.05 1.08
CA LYS A 64 -14.56 15.66 0.97
C LYS A 64 -13.92 14.82 2.06
N ALA A 65 -14.58 14.78 3.22
CA ALA A 65 -14.23 13.82 4.27
C ALA A 65 -14.19 12.41 3.67
N VAL A 66 -13.03 11.75 3.77
CA VAL A 66 -12.94 10.32 3.48
C VAL A 66 -13.71 9.61 4.59
N ILE A 67 -14.92 9.16 4.27
CA ILE A 67 -15.71 8.34 5.19
C ILE A 67 -15.06 6.96 5.18
N LEU A 68 -14.46 6.58 6.32
CA LEU A 68 -14.04 5.20 6.51
C LEU A 68 -15.29 4.32 6.41
N SER A 69 -15.37 3.55 5.34
CA SER A 69 -16.44 2.58 5.12
C SER A 69 -15.82 1.19 5.11
N CYS A 70 -16.11 0.42 6.15
CA CYS A 70 -15.78 -0.99 6.22
C CYS A 70 -16.98 -1.78 5.72
N VAL A 71 -16.93 -2.17 4.44
CA VAL A 71 -17.97 -3.00 3.83
C VAL A 71 -17.47 -4.44 3.80
N PHE A 72 -18.20 -5.33 4.46
CA PHE A 72 -17.93 -6.75 4.44
C PHE A 72 -18.87 -7.45 3.46
N PRO A 73 -18.41 -8.47 2.72
CA PRO A 73 -19.28 -9.22 1.81
C PRO A 73 -20.53 -9.79 2.48
N SER A 74 -20.43 -10.18 3.76
CA SER A 74 -21.55 -10.66 4.58
C SER A 74 -22.67 -9.63 4.79
N MET A 75 -22.43 -8.35 4.52
CA MET A 75 -23.43 -7.28 4.60
C MET A 75 -24.40 -7.28 3.41
N PHE A 76 -24.14 -8.07 2.36
CA PHE A 76 -25.00 -8.19 1.20
C PHE A 76 -25.66 -9.56 1.12
N ALA A 77 -26.99 -9.60 1.10
CA ALA A 77 -27.72 -10.84 0.88
C ALA A 77 -27.59 -11.30 -0.59
N ASN A 78 -27.38 -12.61 -0.80
CA ASN A 78 -27.38 -13.26 -2.12
C ASN A 78 -26.32 -12.75 -3.12
N VAL A 79 -25.16 -12.28 -2.65
CA VAL A 79 -24.06 -11.88 -3.52
C VAL A 79 -22.95 -12.93 -3.47
N SER A 80 -22.54 -13.43 -4.63
CA SER A 80 -21.29 -14.19 -4.74
C SER A 80 -20.11 -13.23 -4.79
N ASN A 81 -19.22 -13.32 -3.80
CA ASN A 81 -18.00 -12.54 -3.74
C ASN A 81 -16.84 -13.32 -4.34
N ILE A 82 -16.16 -12.68 -5.30
CA ILE A 82 -14.89 -13.13 -5.86
C ILE A 82 -13.81 -12.31 -5.20
N VAL A 83 -12.84 -12.98 -4.61
CA VAL A 83 -11.76 -12.33 -3.89
C VAL A 83 -10.43 -12.76 -4.50
N TYR A 84 -9.69 -11.79 -5.01
CA TYR A 84 -8.35 -11.97 -5.55
C TYR A 84 -7.32 -11.56 -4.52
N HIS A 85 -6.32 -12.40 -4.30
CA HIS A 85 -5.21 -12.10 -3.42
C HIS A 85 -3.89 -12.46 -4.08
N ASN A 86 -3.02 -11.45 -4.24
CA ASN A 86 -1.64 -11.68 -4.65
C ASN A 86 -0.85 -12.15 -3.43
N MET A 87 -0.53 -13.45 -3.43
CA MET A 87 0.20 -14.10 -2.36
C MET A 87 1.67 -14.14 -2.75
N GLN A 88 2.51 -13.34 -2.08
CA GLN A 88 3.95 -13.47 -2.24
C GLN A 88 4.42 -14.82 -1.63
N SER A 89 5.34 -15.47 -2.34
CA SER A 89 6.01 -16.80 -2.21
C SER A 89 6.24 -17.49 -0.85
N LEU A 90 5.80 -16.95 0.28
CA LEU A 90 6.10 -17.44 1.64
C LEU A 90 4.86 -18.01 2.34
N LEU A 91 3.97 -18.61 1.56
CA LEU A 91 2.69 -19.17 1.98
C LEU A 91 2.77 -20.19 3.11
N LYS A 92 3.84 -20.99 3.16
CA LYS A 92 3.99 -22.05 4.19
C LYS A 92 4.49 -21.58 5.56
N SER A 93 4.99 -20.35 5.73
CA SER A 93 5.61 -19.96 7.02
C SER A 93 5.26 -18.58 7.58
N ALA A 94 5.02 -17.56 6.75
CA ALA A 94 4.76 -16.21 7.25
C ALA A 94 3.29 -15.77 7.14
N HIS A 95 2.61 -16.16 6.06
CA HIS A 95 1.31 -15.59 5.70
C HIS A 95 0.12 -16.54 5.82
N SER A 96 0.33 -17.78 6.27
CA SER A 96 -0.77 -18.76 6.44
C SER A 96 -1.80 -18.27 7.47
N ALA A 97 -1.36 -17.66 8.57
CA ALA A 97 -2.27 -17.10 9.57
C ALA A 97 -3.08 -15.92 9.01
N ASP A 98 -2.45 -15.03 8.24
CA ASP A 98 -3.12 -13.90 7.60
C ASP A 98 -4.15 -14.38 6.59
N LEU A 99 -3.80 -15.38 5.78
CA LEU A 99 -4.71 -16.01 4.82
C LEU A 99 -5.91 -16.65 5.55
N GLN A 100 -5.69 -17.37 6.65
CA GLN A 100 -6.79 -17.96 7.42
C GLN A 100 -7.71 -16.88 7.99
N ASN A 101 -7.16 -15.82 8.58
CA ASN A 101 -7.93 -14.70 9.09
C ASN A 101 -8.72 -14.01 7.97
N PHE A 102 -8.11 -13.86 6.79
CA PHE A 102 -8.74 -13.28 5.62
C PHE A 102 -9.92 -14.12 5.12
N ILE A 103 -9.73 -15.43 4.98
CA ILE A 103 -10.78 -16.36 4.55
C ILE A 103 -11.94 -16.36 5.56
N GLN A 104 -11.65 -16.30 6.86
CA GLN A 104 -12.68 -16.20 7.90
C GLN A 104 -13.43 -14.87 7.86
N LEU A 105 -12.72 -13.76 7.64
CA LEU A 105 -13.30 -12.41 7.64
C LEU A 105 -14.17 -12.16 6.41
N TYR A 106 -13.69 -12.54 5.23
CA TYR A 106 -14.34 -12.22 3.96
C TYR A 106 -15.30 -13.30 3.48
N GLN A 107 -15.14 -14.55 3.94
CA GLN A 107 -15.92 -15.72 3.52
C GLN A 107 -16.19 -15.73 1.99
N PRO A 108 -15.14 -15.74 1.15
CA PRO A 108 -15.30 -15.74 -0.31
C PRO A 108 -16.16 -16.92 -0.83
N SER A 109 -17.03 -16.66 -1.79
CA SER A 109 -17.66 -17.73 -2.60
C SER A 109 -16.62 -18.33 -3.54
N PHE A 110 -15.70 -17.47 -3.98
CA PHE A 110 -14.64 -17.75 -4.94
C PHE A 110 -13.38 -17.04 -4.49
N PHE A 111 -12.30 -17.79 -4.27
CA PHE A 111 -11.00 -17.25 -3.86
C PHE A 111 -9.96 -17.53 -4.93
N LEU A 112 -9.30 -16.49 -5.42
CA LEU A 112 -8.22 -16.57 -6.40
C LEU A 112 -6.92 -16.17 -5.72
N ALA A 113 -6.00 -17.12 -5.61
CA ALA A 113 -4.66 -16.89 -5.15
C ALA A 113 -3.72 -16.80 -6.36
N ASP A 114 -3.10 -15.65 -6.56
CA ASP A 114 -2.01 -15.49 -7.53
C ASP A 114 -0.68 -15.52 -6.77
N GLU A 115 0.17 -16.47 -7.11
CA GLU A 115 1.46 -16.67 -6.47
C GLU A 115 2.59 -16.55 -7.50
N THR A 116 3.55 -15.68 -7.19
CA THR A 116 4.72 -15.38 -8.04
C THR A 116 5.58 -16.63 -8.31
N TRP A 117 5.49 -17.67 -7.46
CA TRP A 117 6.27 -18.90 -7.53
C TRP A 117 5.48 -20.10 -7.01
N MET A 118 4.28 -20.35 -7.57
CA MET A 118 3.48 -21.50 -7.16
C MET A 118 4.26 -22.81 -7.36
N HIS A 119 4.78 -23.34 -6.24
CA HIS A 119 5.49 -24.62 -6.17
C HIS A 119 4.49 -25.76 -6.08
N GLN A 120 4.86 -26.98 -6.50
CA GLN A 120 4.01 -28.19 -6.53
C GLN A 120 3.27 -28.54 -5.22
N ASP A 121 3.59 -27.90 -4.11
CA ASP A 121 2.86 -28.05 -2.86
C ASP A 121 1.45 -27.46 -2.96
N ASP A 122 0.44 -28.18 -2.48
CA ASP A 122 -0.92 -27.65 -2.36
C ASP A 122 -1.02 -26.63 -1.22
N ILE A 123 -1.66 -25.49 -1.50
CA ILE A 123 -2.10 -24.55 -0.48
C ILE A 123 -3.46 -25.05 -0.01
N ASP A 124 -3.50 -25.72 1.14
CA ASP A 124 -4.76 -26.14 1.74
C ASP A 124 -5.45 -24.93 2.38
N VAL A 125 -6.62 -24.58 1.83
CA VAL A 125 -7.48 -23.53 2.37
C VAL A 125 -8.68 -24.19 3.04
N LYS A 126 -8.68 -24.22 4.38
CA LYS A 126 -9.72 -24.87 5.17
C LYS A 126 -11.12 -24.39 4.78
N GLY A 127 -12.00 -25.33 4.43
CA GLY A 127 -13.38 -25.05 4.03
C GLY A 127 -13.58 -24.81 2.53
N TYR A 128 -12.50 -24.90 1.74
CA TYR A 128 -12.53 -24.69 0.30
C TYR A 128 -11.93 -25.90 -0.42
N ARG A 129 -12.40 -26.11 -1.65
CA ARG A 129 -11.80 -27.05 -2.60
C ARG A 129 -11.14 -26.30 -3.74
N THR A 130 -10.04 -26.84 -4.23
CA THR A 130 -9.38 -26.36 -5.44
C THR A 130 -10.21 -26.72 -6.68
N VAL A 131 -10.58 -25.71 -7.46
CA VAL A 131 -11.31 -25.84 -8.73
C VAL A 131 -10.34 -25.92 -9.90
N LEU A 132 -9.34 -25.04 -9.90
CA LEU A 132 -8.34 -24.95 -10.95
C LEU A 132 -7.00 -24.57 -10.33
N ARG A 133 -5.93 -25.13 -10.88
CA ARG A 133 -4.56 -24.78 -10.52
C ARG A 133 -3.73 -24.67 -11.79
N MET A 134 -2.95 -23.59 -11.88
CA MET A 134 -2.01 -23.32 -12.95
C MET A 134 -0.65 -23.00 -12.33
N ASP A 135 0.27 -23.95 -12.42
CA ASP A 135 1.64 -23.77 -11.94
C ASP A 135 2.50 -23.03 -12.99
N CYS A 136 3.59 -22.43 -12.53
CA CYS A 136 4.57 -21.78 -13.40
C CYS A 136 5.34 -22.83 -14.23
N GLU A 137 4.83 -23.22 -15.40
CA GLU A 137 5.56 -24.11 -16.31
C GLU A 137 6.54 -23.34 -17.22
N LYS A 138 7.85 -23.62 -17.05
CA LYS A 138 8.95 -23.41 -18.01
C LYS A 138 9.24 -21.98 -18.52
N ARG A 139 8.51 -20.93 -18.12
CA ARG A 139 8.90 -19.53 -18.39
C ARG A 139 9.07 -18.76 -17.08
N ARG A 140 10.11 -17.93 -17.02
CA ARG A 140 10.37 -16.94 -15.94
C ARG A 140 9.33 -15.80 -15.95
N HIS A 141 8.05 -16.12 -16.03
CA HIS A 141 6.97 -15.17 -15.74
C HIS A 141 6.34 -15.61 -14.44
N ALA A 142 6.36 -14.69 -13.47
CA ALA A 142 5.81 -14.83 -12.14
C ALA A 142 4.27 -14.90 -12.20
N PHE A 143 3.71 -16.06 -12.53
CA PHE A 143 2.25 -16.22 -12.61
C PHE A 143 1.87 -17.69 -12.36
N GLY A 144 1.64 -18.02 -11.09
CA GLY A 144 0.94 -19.23 -10.68
C GLY A 144 -0.44 -18.84 -10.14
N LEU A 145 -1.49 -19.58 -10.50
CA LEU A 145 -2.86 -19.26 -10.11
C LEU A 145 -3.52 -20.49 -9.49
N ALA A 146 -4.12 -20.30 -8.32
CA ALA A 146 -4.97 -21.30 -7.71
C ALA A 146 -6.35 -20.70 -7.45
N PHE A 147 -7.37 -21.42 -7.90
CA PHE A 147 -8.76 -21.02 -7.80
C PHE A 147 -9.50 -21.98 -6.88
N TYR A 148 -10.18 -21.41 -5.88
CA TYR A 148 -10.88 -22.15 -4.84
C TYR A 148 -12.35 -21.75 -4.78
N THR A 149 -13.19 -22.69 -4.38
CA THR A 149 -14.60 -22.45 -4.04
C THR A 149 -14.96 -23.20 -2.77
N VAL A 150 -16.03 -22.77 -2.10
CA VAL A 150 -16.51 -23.39 -0.85
C VAL A 150 -16.84 -24.88 -1.11
N LEU A 151 -16.52 -25.73 -0.12
CA LEU A 151 -16.85 -27.17 -0.13
C LEU A 151 -18.37 -27.43 -0.20
#